data_AF-A0AAV5R0L2-F1
#
_entry.id   AF-A0AAV5R0L2-F1
#
_cell.length_a   1.000
_cell.length_b   1.000
_cell.length_c   1.000
_cell.angle_alpha   90.00
_cell.angle_beta   90.00
_cell.angle_gamma   90.00
#
_symmetry.space_group_name_H-M   'P 1'
#
loop_
_entity.id
_entity.type
_entity.pdbx_description
1 polymer ?
#
loop_
_entity_poly.entity_id
_entity_poly.type
_entity_poly.pdbx_seq_one_letter_code
_entity_poly.pdbx_strand_id
1 'polypeptide(L)'
;MGKCLTIVKLVGIGSLGITSGSYFLTSFQLIPKIVANTASDYKSLKEKICKLFVSLRLSFWSLGSISSYLFYQAYSKSPSYGKHPYLIYAALTFPIALGYNYYYSFNNEQKLIKNEEEKIIYRQEKKTVTEVSNPEEDTSPLDNSSYNDLGNQTPKLEEKEVEVTVPVVNRVELAEETYKSILSQISESHLYTGVILGTGFLLSVIGYIGDNV
;
A
#
# COMPACT_ATOMS: atom_id res chain seq x y z
N MET A 1 -44.64 13.63 5.15
CA MET A 1 -43.22 13.84 5.46
C MET A 1 -42.80 15.25 5.01
N GLY A 2 -42.00 15.98 5.79
CA GLY A 2 -41.47 17.28 5.35
C GLY A 2 -40.50 17.08 4.18
N LYS A 3 -40.69 17.78 3.06
CA LYS A 3 -39.87 17.62 1.83
C LYS A 3 -38.36 17.67 2.10
N CYS A 4 -37.93 18.53 3.03
CA CYS A 4 -36.54 18.64 3.45
C CYS A 4 -35.99 17.35 4.08
N LEU A 5 -36.79 16.66 4.90
CA LEU A 5 -36.37 15.42 5.56
C LEU A 5 -36.21 14.28 4.53
N THR A 6 -37.09 14.23 3.54
CA THR A 6 -37.00 13.27 2.42
C THR A 6 -35.70 13.44 1.64
N ILE A 7 -35.35 14.69 1.31
CA ILE A 7 -34.11 15.00 0.58
C ILE A 7 -32.88 14.58 1.41
N VAL A 8 -32.85 14.90 2.71
CA VAL A 8 -31.74 14.53 3.60
C VAL A 8 -31.53 13.02 3.65
N LYS A 9 -32.61 12.24 3.79
CA LYS A 9 -32.55 10.76 3.76
C LYS A 9 -32.02 10.25 2.42
N LEU A 10 -32.54 10.78 1.31
CA LEU A 10 -32.14 10.36 -0.03
C LEU A 10 -30.66 10.65 -0.31
N VAL A 11 -30.16 11.83 0.09
CA VAL A 11 -28.74 12.18 -0.06
C VAL A 11 -27.86 11.28 0.82
N GLY A 12 -28.29 10.95 2.04
CA GLY A 12 -27.61 9.98 2.90
C GLY A 12 -27.53 8.59 2.27
N ILE A 13 -28.64 8.09 1.74
CA ILE A 13 -28.73 6.79 1.02
C ILE A 13 -27.80 6.78 -0.18
N GLY A 14 -27.86 7.82 -1.02
CA GLY A 14 -27.01 7.95 -2.21
C GLY A 14 -25.52 7.96 -1.84
N SER A 15 -25.16 8.69 -0.79
CA SER A 15 -23.78 8.77 -0.31
C SER A 15 -23.26 7.41 0.17
N LEU A 16 -24.03 6.66 0.97
CA LEU A 16 -23.67 5.30 1.38
C LEU A 16 -23.56 4.35 0.18
N GLY A 17 -24.49 4.42 -0.77
CA GLY A 17 -24.50 3.59 -1.96
C GLY A 17 -23.27 3.80 -2.84
N ILE A 18 -22.89 5.06 -3.09
CA ILE A 18 -21.69 5.41 -3.87
C ILE A 18 -20.43 4.90 -3.17
N THR A 19 -20.31 5.09 -1.85
CA THR A 19 -19.14 4.62 -1.10
C THR A 19 -19.08 3.09 -1.10
N SER A 20 -20.16 2.39 -0.77
CA SER A 20 -20.22 0.92 -0.80
C SER A 20 -19.87 0.37 -2.18
N GLY A 21 -20.46 0.96 -3.24
CA GLY A 21 -20.17 0.58 -4.63
C GLY A 21 -18.71 0.76 -5.01
N SER A 22 -18.08 1.85 -4.56
CA SER A 22 -16.65 2.12 -4.82
C SER A 22 -15.74 1.07 -4.18
N TYR A 23 -16.06 0.59 -2.97
CA TYR A 23 -15.32 -0.48 -2.32
C TYR A 23 -15.51 -1.83 -3.02
N PHE A 24 -16.74 -2.16 -3.44
CA PHE A 24 -16.99 -3.38 -4.21
C PHE A 24 -16.28 -3.37 -5.57
N LEU A 25 -16.34 -2.26 -6.31
CA LEU A 25 -15.61 -2.10 -7.57
C LEU A 25 -14.10 -2.26 -7.38
N THR A 26 -13.58 -1.74 -6.26
CA THR A 26 -12.16 -1.85 -5.95
C THR A 26 -11.75 -3.29 -5.66
N SER A 27 -12.51 -4.00 -4.84
CA SER A 27 -12.26 -5.40 -4.48
C SER A 27 -12.41 -6.35 -5.67
N PHE A 28 -13.48 -6.26 -6.45
CA PHE A 28 -13.77 -7.25 -7.51
C PHE A 28 -13.11 -6.95 -8.85
N GLN A 29 -12.88 -5.69 -9.19
CA GLN A 29 -12.41 -5.32 -10.52
C GLN A 29 -11.03 -4.68 -10.50
N LEU A 30 -10.82 -3.65 -9.67
CA LEU A 30 -9.61 -2.83 -9.77
C LEU A 30 -8.38 -3.60 -9.24
N ILE A 31 -8.47 -4.19 -8.05
CA ILE A 31 -7.35 -4.93 -7.46
C ILE A 31 -6.94 -6.15 -8.32
N PRO A 32 -7.86 -7.02 -8.77
CA PRO A 32 -7.49 -8.15 -9.63
C PRO A 32 -6.88 -7.71 -10.97
N LYS A 33 -7.38 -6.61 -11.58
CA LYS A 33 -6.80 -6.03 -12.79
C LYS A 33 -5.38 -5.52 -12.57
N ILE A 34 -5.09 -4.96 -11.40
CA ILE A 34 -3.75 -4.48 -11.03
C ILE A 34 -2.80 -5.66 -10.84
N VAL A 35 -3.25 -6.72 -10.16
CA VAL A 35 -2.48 -7.96 -9.97
C VAL A 35 -2.15 -8.62 -11.32
N ALA A 36 -3.09 -8.65 -12.25
CA ALA A 36 -2.88 -9.24 -13.57
C ALA A 36 -1.90 -8.45 -14.47
N ASN A 37 -1.82 -7.13 -14.30
CA ASN A 37 -0.99 -6.23 -15.13
C ASN A 37 0.37 -5.88 -14.51
N THR A 38 0.78 -6.59 -13.45
CA THR A 38 2.03 -6.31 -12.70
C THR A 38 3.31 -6.50 -13.54
N ALA A 39 3.22 -7.12 -14.73
CA ALA A 39 4.35 -7.34 -15.64
C ALA A 39 4.96 -6.07 -16.29
N SER A 40 4.42 -4.87 -16.00
CA SER A 40 4.86 -3.60 -16.59
C SER A 40 5.26 -2.58 -15.53
N ASP A 41 6.34 -1.82 -15.80
CA ASP A 41 6.97 -0.77 -14.97
C ASP A 41 6.34 -0.54 -13.58
N TYR A 42 6.94 -1.19 -12.57
CA TYR A 42 6.50 -1.20 -11.17
C TYR A 42 6.32 0.21 -10.58
N LYS A 43 7.16 1.17 -10.98
CA LYS A 43 7.10 2.54 -10.47
C LYS A 43 5.80 3.22 -10.88
N SER A 44 5.41 3.04 -12.15
CA SER A 44 4.16 3.59 -12.69
C SER A 44 2.91 2.92 -12.08
N LEU A 45 2.99 1.62 -11.80
CA LEU A 45 1.93 0.84 -11.16
C LEU A 45 1.70 1.32 -9.72
N LYS A 46 2.78 1.48 -8.95
CA LYS A 46 2.73 1.95 -7.56
C LYS A 46 2.07 3.33 -7.45
N GLU A 47 2.44 4.26 -8.32
CA GLU A 47 1.85 5.61 -8.30
C GLU A 47 0.34 5.59 -8.56
N LYS A 48 -0.11 4.77 -9.52
CA LYS A 48 -1.54 4.57 -9.81
C LYS A 48 -2.29 4.01 -8.60
N ILE A 49 -1.72 3.03 -7.91
CA ILE A 49 -2.32 2.40 -6.72
C ILE A 49 -2.40 3.38 -5.56
N CYS A 50 -1.32 4.13 -5.29
CA CYS A 50 -1.31 5.16 -4.28
C CYS A 50 -2.41 6.21 -4.55
N LYS A 51 -2.52 6.69 -5.80
CA LYS A 51 -3.57 7.63 -6.20
C LYS A 51 -4.97 7.04 -6.01
N LEU A 52 -5.17 5.78 -6.38
CA LEU A 52 -6.44 5.07 -6.20
C LEU A 52 -6.83 4.96 -4.72
N PHE A 53 -5.92 4.50 -3.85
CA PHE A 53 -6.21 4.38 -2.42
C PHE A 53 -6.44 5.72 -1.73
N VAL A 54 -5.67 6.76 -2.09
CA VAL A 54 -5.90 8.11 -1.57
C VAL A 54 -7.27 8.64 -2.01
N SER A 55 -7.64 8.45 -3.27
CA SER A 55 -8.97 8.84 -3.76
C SER A 55 -10.08 8.07 -3.05
N LEU A 56 -9.91 6.75 -2.86
CA LEU A 56 -10.89 5.91 -2.18
C LEU A 56 -11.09 6.34 -0.72
N ARG A 57 -9.99 6.64 -0.01
CA ARG A 57 -10.03 7.16 1.36
C ARG A 57 -10.74 8.50 1.41
N LEU A 58 -10.42 9.42 0.50
CA LEU A 58 -11.08 10.73 0.45
C LEU A 58 -12.60 10.55 0.28
N SER A 59 -13.03 9.71 -0.67
CA SER A 59 -14.44 9.41 -0.89
C SER A 59 -15.08 8.72 0.31
N PHE A 60 -14.38 7.79 0.96
CA PHE A 60 -14.86 7.09 2.16
C PHE A 60 -15.10 8.05 3.32
N TRP A 61 -14.11 8.89 3.64
CA TRP A 61 -14.20 9.84 4.74
C TRP A 61 -15.25 10.91 4.48
N SER A 62 -15.29 11.46 3.26
CA SER A 62 -16.26 12.51 2.91
C SER A 62 -17.69 11.98 2.85
N LEU A 63 -18.00 11.06 1.93
CA LEU A 63 -19.36 10.57 1.73
C LEU A 63 -19.86 9.76 2.94
N GLY A 64 -18.99 9.00 3.59
CA GLY A 64 -19.35 8.23 4.79
C GLY A 64 -19.71 9.13 5.98
N SER A 65 -18.90 10.16 6.26
CA SER A 65 -19.19 11.11 7.33
C SER A 65 -20.44 11.94 7.03
N ILE A 66 -20.59 12.41 5.79
CA ILE A 66 -21.78 13.15 5.34
C ILE A 66 -23.02 12.28 5.54
N SER A 67 -22.97 11.02 5.10
CA SER A 67 -24.11 10.12 5.23
C SER A 67 -24.51 9.86 6.69
N SER A 68 -23.54 9.50 7.54
CA SER A 68 -23.76 9.26 8.96
C SER A 68 -24.37 10.49 9.66
N TYR A 69 -23.83 11.68 9.35
CA TYR A 69 -24.35 12.94 9.87
C TYR A 69 -25.78 13.23 9.39
N LEU A 70 -26.08 13.02 8.10
CA LEU A 70 -27.42 13.24 7.56
C LEU A 70 -28.45 12.31 8.18
N PHE A 71 -28.13 11.03 8.38
CA PHE A 71 -29.02 10.09 9.06
C PHE A 71 -29.22 10.43 10.53
N TYR A 72 -28.17 10.82 11.23
CA TYR A 72 -28.27 11.31 12.60
C TYR A 72 -29.17 12.55 12.72
N GLN A 73 -28.99 13.52 11.82
CA GLN A 73 -29.84 14.72 11.76
C GLN A 73 -31.29 14.38 11.41
N ALA A 74 -31.49 13.47 10.45
CA ALA A 74 -32.82 12.98 10.09
C ALA A 74 -33.52 12.34 11.30
N TYR A 75 -32.82 11.52 12.09
CA TYR A 75 -33.39 10.93 13.30
C TYR A 75 -33.71 11.98 14.38
N SER A 76 -32.77 12.88 14.64
CA SER A 76 -32.88 13.86 15.73
C SER A 76 -33.98 14.91 15.48
N LYS A 77 -34.17 15.31 14.21
CA LYS A 77 -35.15 16.33 13.81
C LYS A 77 -36.50 15.74 13.39
N SER A 78 -36.64 14.42 13.32
CA SER A 78 -37.93 13.79 13.03
C SER A 78 -38.89 13.89 14.23
N PRO A 79 -40.19 14.12 13.99
CA PRO A 79 -41.21 14.04 15.03
C PRO A 79 -41.30 12.60 15.57
N SER A 80 -41.83 12.40 16.78
CA SER A 80 -41.82 11.10 17.47
C SER A 80 -42.41 9.94 16.66
N TYR A 81 -43.39 10.20 15.80
CA TYR A 81 -44.00 9.19 14.93
C TYR A 81 -43.17 8.84 13.68
N GLY A 82 -42.18 9.66 13.31
CA GLY A 82 -41.29 9.46 12.15
C GLY A 82 -39.85 9.10 12.54
N LYS A 83 -39.62 8.83 13.83
CA LYS A 83 -38.32 8.36 14.35
C LYS A 83 -38.22 6.85 14.16
N HIS A 84 -37.71 6.45 13.00
CA HIS A 84 -37.51 5.03 12.71
C HIS A 84 -36.10 4.57 13.11
N PRO A 85 -35.96 3.36 13.69
CA PRO A 85 -34.69 2.84 14.18
C PRO A 85 -33.66 2.62 13.05
N TYR A 86 -34.13 2.40 11.81
CA TYR A 86 -33.23 2.20 10.66
C TYR A 86 -32.30 3.39 10.43
N LEU A 87 -32.71 4.63 10.79
CA LEU A 87 -31.87 5.83 10.65
C LEU A 87 -30.64 5.76 11.55
N ILE A 88 -30.77 5.20 12.77
CA ILE A 88 -29.65 5.01 13.68
C ILE A 88 -28.74 3.89 13.15
N TYR A 89 -29.32 2.76 12.73
CA TYR A 89 -28.53 1.65 12.20
C TYR A 89 -27.73 2.07 10.95
N ALA A 90 -28.37 2.81 10.05
CA ALA A 90 -27.71 3.44 8.90
C ALA A 90 -26.58 4.37 9.33
N ALA A 91 -26.82 5.27 10.29
CA ALA A 91 -25.80 6.20 10.79
C ALA A 91 -24.59 5.49 11.41
N LEU A 92 -24.80 4.34 12.08
CA LEU A 92 -23.75 3.55 12.74
C LEU A 92 -22.88 2.74 11.77
N THR A 93 -23.36 2.47 10.55
CA THR A 93 -22.58 1.66 9.59
C THR A 93 -21.25 2.28 9.21
N PHE A 94 -21.19 3.61 9.05
CA PHE A 94 -19.93 4.29 8.73
C PHE A 94 -18.91 4.22 9.89
N PRO A 95 -19.25 4.57 11.16
CA PRO A 95 -18.34 4.38 12.28
C PRO A 95 -17.82 2.95 12.44
N ILE A 96 -18.67 1.94 12.22
CA ILE A 96 -18.26 0.53 12.26
C ILE A 96 -17.29 0.22 11.12
N ALA A 97 -17.61 0.65 9.89
CA ALA A 97 -16.72 0.48 8.74
C ALA A 97 -15.39 1.22 8.92
N LEU A 98 -15.40 2.41 9.54
CA LEU A 98 -14.21 3.19 9.85
C LEU A 98 -13.31 2.43 10.83
N GLY A 99 -13.89 1.90 11.92
CA GLY A 99 -13.16 1.08 12.89
C GLY A 99 -12.54 -0.15 12.22
N TYR A 100 -13.32 -0.88 11.43
CA TYR A 100 -12.82 -2.03 10.68
C TYR A 100 -11.67 -1.65 9.73
N ASN A 101 -11.86 -0.61 8.92
CA ASN A 101 -10.86 -0.17 7.94
C ASN A 101 -9.57 0.30 8.61
N TYR A 102 -9.66 0.97 9.75
CA TYR A 102 -8.51 1.42 10.53
C TYR A 102 -7.64 0.25 11.03
N TYR A 103 -8.26 -0.82 11.55
CA TYR A 103 -7.52 -1.96 12.07
C TYR A 103 -6.97 -2.90 10.97
N TYR A 104 -7.75 -3.16 9.92
CA TYR A 104 -7.41 -4.19 8.92
C TYR A 104 -6.85 -3.63 7.61
N SER A 105 -7.35 -2.49 7.11
CA SER A 105 -6.94 -1.95 5.80
C SER A 105 -5.74 -1.02 5.91
N PHE A 106 -5.72 -0.16 6.93
CA PHE A 106 -4.76 0.94 7.00
C PHE A 106 -3.30 0.47 7.11
N ASN A 107 -3.02 -0.56 7.91
CA ASN A 107 -1.67 -1.09 8.08
C ASN A 107 -1.16 -1.74 6.78
N ASN A 108 -1.99 -2.56 6.13
CA ASN A 108 -1.62 -3.23 4.88
C ASN A 108 -1.43 -2.25 3.73
N GLU A 109 -2.28 -1.23 3.63
CA GLU A 109 -2.10 -0.14 2.67
C GLU A 109 -0.82 0.67 2.94
N GLN A 110 -0.48 0.93 4.20
CA GLN A 110 0.78 1.61 4.54
C GLN A 110 2.01 0.81 4.12
N LYS A 111 2.01 -0.52 4.28
CA LYS A 111 3.12 -1.37 3.84
C LYS A 111 3.41 -1.24 2.34
N LEU A 112 2.36 -1.15 1.52
CA LEU A 112 2.50 -0.92 0.07
C LEU A 112 3.01 0.49 -0.26
N ILE A 113 2.61 1.48 0.52
CA ILE A 113 3.00 2.89 0.30
C ILE A 113 4.46 3.11 0.75
N LYS A 114 4.85 2.59 1.92
CA LYS A 114 6.13 2.89 2.59
C LYS A 114 7.36 2.10 2.13
N ASN A 115 7.25 1.13 1.21
CA ASN A 115 8.42 0.37 0.70
C ASN A 115 9.28 -0.28 1.82
N GLU A 116 8.66 -0.91 2.81
CA GLU A 116 9.39 -1.26 4.05
C GLU A 116 10.12 -2.62 4.05
N GLU A 117 10.27 -3.30 2.91
CA GLU A 117 11.09 -4.54 2.85
C GLU A 117 12.13 -4.48 1.72
N GLU A 118 13.17 -3.68 1.93
CA GLU A 118 14.43 -3.78 1.21
C GLU A 118 15.16 -5.05 1.65
N LYS A 119 14.91 -6.18 0.97
CA LYS A 119 15.73 -7.38 1.18
C LYS A 119 17.03 -7.23 0.39
N ILE A 120 18.10 -6.74 0.99
CA ILE A 120 19.40 -6.58 0.31
C ILE A 120 19.88 -7.94 -0.21
N ILE A 121 19.91 -8.15 -1.52
CA ILE A 121 20.51 -9.33 -2.14
C ILE A 121 21.96 -8.98 -2.49
N TYR A 122 22.90 -9.63 -1.83
CA TYR A 122 24.33 -9.50 -2.12
C TYR A 122 24.66 -10.31 -3.39
N ARG A 123 25.09 -9.65 -4.48
CA ARG A 123 25.67 -10.31 -5.65
C ARG A 123 27.19 -10.16 -5.59
N GLN A 124 27.91 -11.29 -5.65
CA GLN A 124 29.36 -11.30 -5.78
C GLN A 124 29.72 -11.11 -7.25
N GLU A 125 30.41 -10.02 -7.58
CA GLU A 125 31.04 -9.84 -8.90
C GLU A 125 32.56 -9.93 -8.73
N LYS A 126 33.20 -10.73 -9.59
CA LYS A 126 34.66 -10.77 -9.67
C LYS A 126 35.12 -9.59 -10.49
N LYS A 127 35.90 -8.69 -9.89
CA LYS A 127 36.58 -7.63 -10.61
C LYS A 127 38.08 -7.77 -10.40
N THR A 128 38.81 -7.81 -11.51
CA THR A 128 40.27 -7.82 -11.53
C THR A 128 40.78 -6.46 -11.06
N VAL A 129 41.54 -6.45 -9.95
CA VAL A 129 42.25 -5.27 -9.47
C VAL A 129 43.74 -5.54 -9.59
N THR A 130 44.47 -4.63 -10.20
CA THR A 130 45.93 -4.71 -10.36
C THR A 130 46.60 -4.35 -9.03
N GLU A 131 47.18 -5.34 -8.34
CA GLU A 131 48.01 -5.10 -7.16
C GLU A 131 49.47 -4.97 -7.57
N VAL A 132 50.19 -3.96 -7.06
CA VAL A 132 51.60 -3.74 -7.39
C VAL A 132 52.44 -4.66 -6.49
N SER A 133 53.00 -5.74 -7.04
CA SER A 133 53.96 -6.58 -6.32
C SER A 133 55.27 -5.81 -6.14
N ASN A 134 55.73 -5.68 -4.90
CA ASN A 134 57.07 -5.17 -4.64
C ASN A 134 58.11 -6.14 -5.21
N PRO A 135 59.19 -5.63 -5.83
CA PRO A 135 60.18 -6.48 -6.47
C PRO A 135 60.91 -7.37 -5.46
N GLU A 136 61.33 -8.54 -5.93
CA GLU A 136 62.08 -9.53 -5.15
C GLU A 136 63.32 -8.89 -4.52
N GLU A 137 63.47 -9.10 -3.21
CA GLU A 137 64.63 -8.66 -2.46
C GLU A 137 65.84 -9.53 -2.84
N ASP A 138 66.86 -8.90 -3.43
CA ASP A 138 68.11 -9.57 -3.75
C ASP A 138 68.87 -9.89 -2.45
N THR A 139 69.14 -11.17 -2.22
CA THR A 139 69.90 -11.63 -1.04
C THR A 139 71.38 -11.76 -1.38
N SER A 140 72.23 -11.14 -0.57
CA SER A 140 73.69 -11.20 -0.69
C SER A 140 74.22 -12.62 -0.39
N PRO A 141 75.08 -13.21 -1.25
CA PRO A 141 75.64 -14.54 -1.04
C PRO A 141 76.71 -14.60 0.06
N LEU A 142 77.14 -13.45 0.62
CA LEU A 142 78.19 -13.36 1.63
C LEU A 142 77.65 -13.42 3.07
N ASP A 143 76.47 -12.87 3.31
CA ASP A 143 75.92 -12.69 4.66
C ASP A 143 74.40 -12.93 4.75
N ASN A 144 73.74 -13.32 3.64
CA ASN A 144 72.29 -13.53 3.57
C ASN A 144 71.46 -12.33 4.02
N SER A 145 72.03 -11.12 3.99
CA SER A 145 71.24 -9.91 4.23
C SER A 145 70.47 -9.54 2.96
N SER A 146 69.24 -9.08 3.15
CA SER A 146 68.34 -8.62 2.09
C SER A 146 68.51 -7.12 1.91
N TYR A 147 68.67 -6.66 0.66
CA TYR A 147 68.67 -5.25 0.30
C TYR A 147 67.68 -4.98 -0.83
N ASN A 148 66.98 -3.85 -0.74
CA ASN A 148 66.04 -3.41 -1.76
C ASN A 148 66.66 -2.21 -2.50
N ASP A 149 67.15 -2.43 -3.72
CA ASP A 149 67.81 -1.38 -4.53
C ASP A 149 66.76 -0.46 -5.17
N LEU A 150 66.62 0.74 -4.61
CA LEU A 150 65.67 1.77 -5.04
C LEU A 150 66.04 2.41 -6.40
N GLY A 151 67.19 2.07 -6.98
CA GLY A 151 67.76 2.78 -8.13
C GLY A 151 67.26 2.35 -9.51
N ASN A 152 66.68 1.15 -9.68
CA ASN A 152 66.61 0.57 -11.03
C ASN A 152 65.42 -0.32 -11.41
N GLN A 153 64.29 -0.27 -10.71
CA GLN A 153 63.15 -1.12 -11.06
C GLN A 153 61.90 -0.30 -11.38
N THR A 154 61.55 -0.21 -12.67
CA THR A 154 60.16 0.03 -13.05
C THR A 154 59.34 -1.12 -12.47
N PRO A 155 58.32 -0.84 -11.63
CA PRO A 155 57.57 -1.88 -10.95
C PRO A 155 57.01 -2.86 -11.99
N LYS A 156 57.34 -4.15 -11.84
CA LYS A 156 56.64 -5.20 -12.57
C LYS A 156 55.20 -5.23 -12.04
N LEU A 157 54.27 -4.81 -12.89
CA LEU A 157 52.85 -4.99 -12.67
C LEU A 157 52.54 -6.47 -12.92
N GLU A 158 52.50 -7.28 -11.86
CA GLU A 158 51.88 -8.60 -11.95
C GLU A 158 50.38 -8.47 -11.69
N GLU A 159 49.58 -8.72 -12.72
CA GLU A 159 48.12 -8.80 -12.61
C GLU A 159 47.75 -10.03 -11.77
N LYS A 160 47.54 -9.84 -10.47
CA LYS A 160 46.98 -10.87 -9.61
C LYS A 160 45.48 -10.63 -9.44
N GLU A 161 44.66 -11.59 -9.86
CA GLU A 161 43.21 -11.51 -9.70
C GLU A 161 42.83 -11.63 -8.21
N VAL A 162 42.66 -10.51 -7.51
CA VAL A 162 42.12 -10.51 -6.14
C VAL A 162 40.61 -10.32 -6.20
N GLU A 163 39.86 -11.32 -5.71
CA GLU A 163 38.40 -11.26 -5.57
C GLU A 163 38.01 -10.27 -4.46
N VAL A 164 37.80 -8.99 -4.81
CA VAL A 164 37.28 -8.00 -3.85
C VAL A 164 35.76 -7.98 -3.90
N THR A 165 35.10 -8.42 -2.82
CA THR A 165 33.65 -8.29 -2.62
C THR A 165 33.26 -6.82 -2.38
N VAL A 166 32.74 -6.15 -3.40
CA VAL A 166 32.14 -4.80 -3.26
C VAL A 166 30.62 -4.93 -3.14
N PRO A 167 29.97 -4.35 -2.11
CA PRO A 167 28.53 -4.37 -1.99
C PRO A 167 27.88 -3.42 -3.02
N VAL A 168 27.26 -3.98 -4.05
CA VAL A 168 26.36 -3.22 -4.94
C VAL A 168 24.95 -3.30 -4.37
N VAL A 169 24.44 -2.16 -3.89
CA VAL A 169 23.07 -2.05 -3.36
C VAL A 169 22.09 -2.01 -4.54
N ASN A 170 21.58 -3.17 -4.96
CA ASN A 170 20.38 -3.21 -5.79
C ASN A 170 19.16 -3.03 -4.87
N ARG A 171 18.37 -1.97 -5.12
CA ARG A 171 17.07 -1.80 -4.48
C ARG A 171 16.20 -3.00 -4.81
N VAL A 172 15.90 -3.82 -3.81
CA VAL A 172 15.04 -4.98 -4.00
C VAL A 172 13.60 -4.51 -3.86
N GLU A 173 12.89 -4.63 -4.98
CA GLU A 173 11.45 -4.51 -5.08
C GLU A 173 10.80 -5.58 -4.17
N LEU A 174 9.63 -5.29 -3.58
CA LEU A 174 8.88 -6.31 -2.82
C LEU A 174 8.81 -7.58 -3.67
N ALA A 175 9.18 -8.73 -3.10
CA ALA A 175 9.00 -10.00 -3.78
C ALA A 175 7.55 -10.06 -4.31
N GLU A 176 7.39 -10.36 -5.60
CA GLU A 176 6.10 -10.30 -6.30
C GLU A 176 5.00 -11.07 -5.54
N GLU A 177 5.40 -12.15 -4.87
CA GLU A 177 4.55 -12.95 -3.98
C GLU A 177 4.04 -12.19 -2.75
N THR A 178 4.92 -11.47 -2.05
CA THR A 178 4.56 -10.61 -0.90
C THR A 178 3.62 -9.49 -1.34
N TYR A 179 3.89 -8.89 -2.50
CA TYR A 179 3.06 -7.84 -3.08
C TYR A 179 1.64 -8.34 -3.41
N LYS A 180 1.53 -9.50 -4.07
CA LYS A 180 0.24 -10.15 -4.37
C LYS A 180 -0.52 -10.53 -3.10
N SER A 181 0.18 -11.05 -2.09
CA SER A 181 -0.42 -11.39 -0.80
C SER A 181 -1.03 -10.17 -0.10
N ILE A 182 -0.29 -9.06 -0.02
CA ILE A 182 -0.79 -7.82 0.58
C ILE A 182 -1.98 -7.26 -0.21
N LEU A 183 -1.92 -7.26 -1.54
CA LEU A 183 -3.05 -6.85 -2.39
C LEU A 183 -4.29 -7.71 -2.17
N SER A 184 -4.13 -9.02 -2.03
CA SER A 184 -5.24 -9.93 -1.73
C SER A 184 -5.88 -9.61 -0.37
N GLN A 185 -5.07 -9.36 0.66
CA GLN A 185 -5.56 -8.97 1.98
C GLN A 185 -6.31 -7.62 1.95
N ILE A 186 -5.80 -6.66 1.18
CA ILE A 186 -6.48 -5.37 0.99
C ILE A 186 -7.80 -5.57 0.24
N SER A 187 -7.82 -6.42 -0.79
CA SER A 187 -9.05 -6.73 -1.52
C SER A 187 -10.13 -7.31 -0.62
N GLU A 188 -9.75 -8.23 0.26
CA GLU A 188 -10.65 -8.84 1.23
C GLU A 188 -11.14 -7.81 2.26
N SER A 189 -10.24 -6.98 2.81
CA SER A 189 -10.61 -5.87 3.70
C SER A 189 -11.58 -4.89 3.03
N HIS A 190 -11.37 -4.56 1.76
CA HIS A 190 -12.25 -3.69 0.98
C HIS A 190 -13.61 -4.34 0.73
N LEU A 191 -13.65 -5.66 0.52
CA LEU A 191 -14.90 -6.42 0.41
C LEU A 191 -15.72 -6.31 1.70
N TYR A 192 -15.13 -6.61 2.86
CA TYR A 192 -15.83 -6.52 4.15
C TYR A 192 -16.28 -5.10 4.45
N THR A 193 -15.45 -4.09 4.18
CA THR A 193 -15.83 -2.68 4.30
C THR A 193 -17.03 -2.37 3.40
N GLY A 194 -17.01 -2.85 2.15
CA GLY A 194 -18.11 -2.73 1.19
C GLY A 194 -19.40 -3.38 1.69
N VAL A 195 -19.33 -4.56 2.30
CA VAL A 195 -20.46 -5.29 2.91
C VAL A 195 -21.06 -4.53 4.09
N ILE A 196 -20.23 -4.01 5.01
CA ILE A 196 -20.69 -3.22 6.16
C ILE A 196 -21.46 -1.98 5.67
N LEU A 197 -20.90 -1.24 4.71
CA LEU A 197 -21.57 -0.07 4.14
C LEU A 197 -22.81 -0.47 3.32
N GLY A 198 -22.73 -1.60 2.60
CA GLY A 198 -23.81 -2.11 1.74
C GLY A 198 -25.03 -2.55 2.54
N THR A 199 -24.83 -3.18 3.70
CA THR A 199 -25.92 -3.49 4.64
C THR A 199 -26.58 -2.22 5.16
N GLY A 200 -25.80 -1.19 5.51
CA GLY A 200 -26.31 0.14 5.86
C GLY A 200 -27.14 0.77 4.74
N PHE A 201 -26.64 0.70 3.51
CA PHE A 201 -27.35 1.16 2.32
C PHE A 201 -28.69 0.44 2.14
N LEU A 202 -28.70 -0.91 2.17
CA LEU A 202 -29.92 -1.71 2.01
C LEU A 202 -30.94 -1.42 3.11
N LEU A 203 -30.52 -1.37 4.37
CA LEU A 203 -31.38 -1.00 5.50
C LEU A 203 -32.00 0.39 5.30
N SER A 204 -31.21 1.34 4.79
CA SER A 204 -31.69 2.70 4.54
C SER A 204 -32.69 2.76 3.38
N VAL A 205 -32.47 1.98 2.32
CA VAL A 205 -33.41 1.88 1.18
C VAL A 205 -34.73 1.24 1.61
N ILE A 206 -34.67 0.12 2.33
CA ILE A 206 -35.87 -0.57 2.84
C ILE A 206 -36.65 0.35 3.78
N GLY A 207 -35.96 1.01 4.72
CA GLY A 207 -36.58 1.97 5.63
C GLY A 207 -37.20 3.15 4.88
N TYR A 208 -36.50 3.70 3.88
CA TYR A 208 -37.03 4.79 3.07
C TYR A 208 -38.26 4.41 2.25
N ILE A 209 -38.30 3.20 1.68
CA ILE A 209 -39.49 2.70 0.98
C ILE A 209 -40.64 2.54 1.98
N GLY A 210 -40.38 1.92 3.14
CA GLY A 210 -41.38 1.74 4.20
C GLY A 210 -41.97 3.04 4.74
N ASP A 211 -41.19 4.12 4.78
CA ASP A 211 -41.67 5.45 5.19
C ASP A 211 -42.62 6.11 4.17
N ASN A 212 -42.63 5.64 2.92
CA ASN A 212 -43.40 6.21 1.81
C ASN A 212 -44.62 5.34 1.40
N VAL A 213 -44.79 4.17 2.02
CA VAL A 213 -45.95 3.27 1.86
C VAL A 213 -46.96 3.57 2.95
#